data_AF-A0A318INA3-F1
#
_entry.id   AF-A0A318INA3-F1
#
_cell.length_a   1.000
_cell.length_b   1.000
_cell.length_c   1.000
_cell.angle_alpha   90.00
_cell.angle_beta   90.00
_cell.angle_gamma   90.00
#
_symmetry.space_group_name_H-M   'P 1'
#
loop_
_entity.id
_entity.type
_entity.pdbx_description
1 polymer ?
#
loop_
_entity_poly.entity_id
_entity_poly.type
_entity_poly.pdbx_seq_one_letter_code
_entity_poly.pdbx_strand_id
1 'polypeptide(L)'
;TGGGVNNTTTSNAVSLSGGATVTTGVVGTNPVNGGGTALSPTALVAGQTFNSTLNVNDNFTGLAATLSGTTVNGNAADTDVITLTGAATLAIGDGTTGGTITNIKTLNLANATNAITFGAATTGITTVNGGTGDDSVNLTGAGASFTAGNVNLGTGTNTLTLGALSYTGTFSAGAGTTDTLSLINGTNIAGANITGFEQLTLANNSSVTLTAAQYAAFTGTVTAAGAETLTFTTAGTVAGNAAIENYNLANGVNTFTAAAGAVSVVGGTGNDTLNISEAIYNASIATINGGLGIDVLNVGAVTAAINLSTKTTGIETINVTGGTTAAWTVTNENGAGVVLNFTKSAATDINNVVLGTGGQTLNILGAGTGNTTITGGSGVDTINLSTTATGADTIATGSVLANIDTVANFKVAGADVFKTGTAATTLNLLSIATADTATLAAAIATAASAAGAALAANTQAYVITVAAGTAAGTYAFQNIGGTVGTVDATDFIVKLTGAGSIVAGDFIA
;
A
#
# COMPACT_ATOMS: atom_id res chain seq x y z
N THR A 1 -25.52 57.32 -43.84
CA THR A 1 -24.06 57.55 -43.67
C THR A 1 -23.61 56.84 -42.41
N GLY A 2 -22.86 55.74 -42.59
CA GLY A 2 -21.93 55.16 -41.60
C GLY A 2 -22.50 54.48 -40.35
N GLY A 3 -22.34 53.14 -40.28
CA GLY A 3 -22.07 52.45 -39.02
C GLY A 3 -23.16 51.49 -38.52
N GLY A 4 -23.18 50.28 -39.05
CA GLY A 4 -23.75 49.13 -38.34
C GLY A 4 -22.62 48.33 -37.67
N VAL A 5 -22.77 48.02 -36.38
CA VAL A 5 -22.16 46.83 -35.77
C VAL A 5 -23.15 46.28 -34.75
N ASN A 6 -23.63 45.07 -35.04
CA ASN A 6 -24.33 44.16 -34.15
C ASN A 6 -23.28 43.47 -33.26
N ASN A 7 -23.43 43.52 -31.94
CA ASN A 7 -22.74 42.57 -31.06
C ASN A 7 -23.74 42.03 -30.03
N THR A 8 -24.17 40.79 -30.28
CA THR A 8 -24.97 39.98 -29.36
C THR A 8 -24.13 38.75 -29.03
N THR A 9 -23.62 38.66 -27.78
CA THR A 9 -23.60 37.45 -26.93
C THR A 9 -22.90 37.77 -25.59
N THR A 10 -23.68 38.15 -24.58
CA THR A 10 -23.26 38.12 -23.17
C THR A 10 -23.45 36.71 -22.62
N SER A 11 -22.36 35.99 -22.34
CA SER A 11 -22.39 34.74 -21.57
C SER A 11 -22.48 35.08 -20.07
N ASN A 12 -23.60 34.67 -19.48
CA ASN A 12 -23.92 34.46 -18.06
C ASN A 12 -23.33 35.42 -17.01
N ALA A 13 -24.22 36.29 -16.51
CA ALA A 13 -24.10 36.92 -15.21
C ALA A 13 -24.07 35.87 -14.08
N VAL A 14 -23.02 35.90 -13.26
CA VAL A 14 -23.08 35.40 -11.88
C VAL A 14 -23.22 36.63 -10.98
N SER A 15 -24.41 36.80 -10.38
CA SER A 15 -24.62 37.73 -9.28
C SER A 15 -24.57 36.92 -7.98
N LEU A 16 -23.70 37.30 -7.05
CA LEU A 16 -23.75 36.82 -5.68
C LEU A 16 -23.73 38.01 -4.71
N SER A 17 -24.82 38.13 -3.95
CA SER A 17 -24.95 38.98 -2.78
C SER A 17 -24.39 38.25 -1.55
N GLY A 18 -23.31 38.77 -0.95
CA GLY A 18 -22.80 38.30 0.34
C GLY A 18 -21.28 38.20 0.35
N GLY A 19 -20.64 38.86 1.32
CA GLY A 19 -19.19 39.07 1.37
C GLY A 19 -18.37 37.82 1.69
N ALA A 20 -18.23 36.92 0.70
CA ALA A 20 -17.25 35.85 0.70
C ALA A 20 -16.09 36.20 -0.24
N THR A 21 -14.86 36.18 0.29
CA THR A 21 -13.62 36.36 -0.46
C THR A 21 -13.39 35.15 -1.36
N VAL A 22 -13.40 35.34 -2.68
CA VAL A 22 -13.01 34.32 -3.65
C VAL A 22 -11.49 34.33 -3.77
N THR A 23 -10.84 33.23 -3.38
CA THR A 23 -9.47 32.94 -3.83
C THR A 23 -9.57 32.44 -5.26
N THR A 24 -9.48 33.35 -6.24
CA THR A 24 -9.57 33.04 -7.66
C THR A 24 -8.33 32.26 -8.11
N GLY A 25 -8.46 30.94 -8.27
CA GLY A 25 -7.59 30.18 -9.17
C GLY A 25 -7.87 30.61 -10.61
N VAL A 26 -6.82 30.95 -11.35
CA VAL A 26 -6.91 31.45 -12.73
C VAL A 26 -7.40 30.31 -13.65
N VAL A 27 -8.65 30.42 -14.13
CA VAL A 27 -9.08 29.70 -15.33
C VAL A 27 -8.61 30.53 -16.52
N GLY A 28 -7.71 29.97 -17.32
CA GLY A 28 -7.12 30.63 -18.49
C GLY A 28 -8.16 30.91 -19.57
N THR A 29 -8.73 32.12 -19.56
CA THR A 29 -9.33 32.74 -20.73
C THR A 29 -8.55 34.00 -21.06
N ASN A 30 -7.87 33.95 -22.22
CA ASN A 30 -7.11 35.02 -22.88
C ASN A 30 -5.73 35.39 -22.25
N PRO A 31 -4.59 35.14 -22.93
CA PRO A 31 -3.29 35.59 -22.48
C PRO A 31 -3.14 37.08 -22.82
N VAL A 32 -3.50 37.95 -21.87
CA VAL A 32 -2.99 39.33 -21.86
C VAL A 32 -2.08 39.50 -20.66
N ASN A 33 -0.86 38.99 -20.81
CA ASN A 33 0.27 39.52 -20.04
C ASN A 33 1.54 39.53 -20.89
N GLY A 34 1.54 40.46 -21.85
CA GLY A 34 2.61 40.80 -22.79
C GLY A 34 2.04 41.82 -23.77
N GLY A 35 2.52 43.06 -23.75
CA GLY A 35 1.84 44.26 -24.25
C GLY A 35 1.74 44.43 -25.78
N GLY A 36 1.42 43.37 -26.54
CA GLY A 36 1.17 43.44 -27.97
C GLY A 36 -0.34 43.42 -28.28
N THR A 37 -0.81 44.27 -29.19
CA THR A 37 -2.16 44.17 -29.75
C THR A 37 -2.25 42.88 -30.57
N ALA A 38 -3.19 41.98 -30.24
CA ALA A 38 -3.43 40.78 -31.04
C ALA A 38 -3.75 41.17 -32.49
N LEU A 39 -2.85 40.81 -33.42
CA LEU A 39 -3.08 40.99 -34.85
C LEU A 39 -4.15 39.99 -35.33
N SER A 40 -4.82 40.33 -36.43
CA SER A 40 -5.69 39.37 -37.14
C SER A 40 -4.91 38.07 -37.41
N PRO A 41 -5.53 36.89 -37.28
CA PRO A 41 -4.84 35.63 -37.51
C PRO A 41 -4.16 35.60 -38.88
N THR A 42 -2.90 35.19 -38.92
CA THR A 42 -2.12 35.03 -40.15
C THR A 42 -2.33 33.61 -40.67
N ALA A 43 -2.92 33.47 -41.85
CA ALA A 43 -3.16 32.17 -42.45
C ALA A 43 -1.86 31.48 -42.90
N LEU A 44 -1.66 30.25 -42.46
CA LEU A 44 -0.54 29.40 -42.86
C LEU A 44 -0.73 28.88 -44.29
N VAL A 45 0.39 28.79 -45.00
CA VAL A 45 0.48 28.26 -46.37
C VAL A 45 1.63 27.27 -46.40
N ALA A 46 1.38 26.07 -46.93
CA ALA A 46 2.36 24.99 -46.97
C ALA A 46 3.67 25.40 -47.65
N GLY A 47 4.81 25.01 -47.07
CA GLY A 47 6.14 25.25 -47.63
C GLY A 47 6.71 26.67 -47.41
N GLN A 48 5.94 27.58 -46.81
CA GLN A 48 6.37 28.96 -46.60
C GLN A 48 7.12 29.15 -45.28
N THR A 49 7.74 30.32 -45.10
CA THR A 49 8.32 30.75 -43.82
C THR A 49 7.52 31.91 -43.26
N PHE A 50 7.10 31.79 -42.00
CA PHE A 50 6.39 32.80 -41.24
C PHE A 50 7.27 33.20 -40.05
N ASN A 51 7.46 34.49 -39.85
CA ASN A 51 8.19 35.03 -38.70
C ASN A 51 7.23 35.90 -37.89
N SER A 52 7.20 35.73 -36.57
CA SER A 52 6.43 36.59 -35.70
C SER A 52 7.01 38.00 -35.64
N THR A 53 6.14 38.92 -35.31
CA THR A 53 6.42 40.33 -35.09
C THR A 53 6.93 40.50 -33.67
N LEU A 54 8.09 41.14 -33.52
CA LEU A 54 8.71 41.39 -32.22
C LEU A 54 7.75 42.12 -31.26
N ASN A 55 7.61 41.61 -30.03
CA ASN A 55 6.76 42.14 -28.96
C ASN A 55 5.25 42.06 -29.24
N VAL A 56 4.85 41.19 -30.18
CA VAL A 56 3.45 40.97 -30.52
C VAL A 56 3.16 39.48 -30.38
N ASN A 57 2.02 39.16 -29.75
CA ASN A 57 1.54 37.79 -29.67
C ASN A 57 0.83 37.46 -30.99
N ASP A 58 1.54 36.85 -31.93
CA ASP A 58 0.97 36.44 -33.21
C ASP A 58 0.11 35.20 -33.09
N ASN A 59 -0.89 35.10 -33.95
CA ASN A 59 -1.70 33.90 -34.12
C ASN A 59 -1.60 33.40 -35.57
N PHE A 60 -0.90 32.31 -35.78
CA PHE A 60 -0.81 31.63 -37.07
C PHE A 60 -1.91 30.58 -37.17
N THR A 61 -2.72 30.59 -38.22
CA THR A 61 -3.89 29.72 -38.32
C THR A 61 -3.94 28.90 -39.61
N GLY A 62 -4.36 27.65 -39.55
CA GLY A 62 -4.50 26.82 -40.74
C GLY A 62 -4.87 25.37 -40.45
N LEU A 63 -5.00 24.56 -41.49
CA LEU A 63 -5.17 23.10 -41.35
C LEU A 63 -3.82 22.44 -41.03
N ALA A 64 -3.82 21.27 -40.41
CA ALA A 64 -2.58 20.52 -40.13
C ALA A 64 -1.71 20.31 -41.38
N ALA A 65 -2.33 20.06 -42.54
CA ALA A 65 -1.63 19.92 -43.82
C ALA A 65 -0.84 21.18 -44.25
N THR A 66 -1.21 22.36 -43.74
CA THR A 66 -0.50 23.62 -44.04
C THR A 66 0.81 23.76 -43.26
N LEU A 67 1.06 22.91 -42.26
CA LEU A 67 2.34 22.89 -41.54
C LEU A 67 3.41 22.06 -42.25
N SER A 68 3.05 21.19 -43.18
CA SER A 68 4.02 20.36 -43.90
C SER A 68 4.99 21.23 -44.70
N GLY A 69 6.29 21.10 -44.41
CA GLY A 69 7.36 21.91 -45.02
C GLY A 69 7.34 23.39 -44.65
N THR A 70 6.41 23.83 -43.81
CA THR A 70 6.30 25.23 -43.36
C THR A 70 7.26 25.48 -42.21
N THR A 71 7.89 26.65 -42.20
CA THR A 71 8.67 27.13 -41.06
C THR A 71 7.89 28.23 -40.35
N VAL A 72 7.66 28.10 -39.05
CA VAL A 72 6.99 29.11 -38.23
C VAL A 72 7.92 29.48 -37.09
N ASN A 73 8.45 30.71 -37.16
CA ASN A 73 9.39 31.24 -36.19
C ASN A 73 8.66 32.25 -35.31
N GLY A 74 8.34 31.83 -34.09
CA GLY A 74 7.92 32.72 -33.03
C GLY A 74 9.08 33.53 -32.43
N ASN A 75 8.76 34.32 -31.44
CA ASN A 75 9.70 35.12 -30.67
C ASN A 75 9.74 34.60 -29.23
N ALA A 76 10.93 34.36 -28.68
CA ALA A 76 11.10 33.82 -27.34
C ALA A 76 10.40 34.64 -26.22
N ALA A 77 10.29 35.96 -26.37
CA ALA A 77 9.66 36.84 -25.39
C ALA A 77 8.12 36.89 -25.47
N ASP A 78 7.55 36.51 -26.62
CA ASP A 78 6.12 36.68 -26.91
C ASP A 78 5.33 35.39 -26.67
N THR A 79 4.01 35.47 -26.49
CA THR A 79 3.14 34.30 -26.32
C THR A 79 2.49 33.88 -27.64
N ASP A 80 3.32 33.73 -28.68
CA ASP A 80 2.87 33.35 -30.02
C ASP A 80 2.09 32.03 -30.03
N VAL A 81 1.12 31.95 -30.94
CA VAL A 81 0.13 30.88 -31.02
C VAL A 81 0.06 30.28 -32.42
N ILE A 82 -0.07 28.97 -32.50
CA ILE A 82 -0.60 28.28 -33.69
C ILE A 82 -2.01 27.79 -33.39
N THR A 83 -2.97 28.08 -34.26
CA THR A 83 -4.37 27.62 -34.16
C THR A 83 -4.76 26.74 -35.34
N LEU A 84 -4.97 25.46 -35.08
CA LEU A 84 -5.45 24.51 -36.09
C LEU A 84 -6.96 24.67 -36.32
N THR A 85 -7.39 24.63 -37.59
CA THR A 85 -8.79 24.89 -37.97
C THR A 85 -9.57 23.65 -38.40
N GLY A 86 -8.96 22.47 -38.37
CA GLY A 86 -9.59 21.19 -38.66
C GLY A 86 -8.82 20.04 -38.02
N ALA A 87 -9.36 18.82 -38.13
CA ALA A 87 -8.76 17.61 -37.59
C ALA A 87 -7.27 17.50 -37.95
N ALA A 88 -6.47 17.06 -37.00
CA ALA A 88 -5.03 17.03 -37.13
C ALA A 88 -4.47 15.65 -36.74
N THR A 89 -3.64 15.07 -37.60
CA THR A 89 -2.69 14.03 -37.22
C THR A 89 -1.31 14.58 -37.52
N LEU A 90 -0.55 14.92 -36.48
CA LEU A 90 0.65 15.75 -36.64
C LEU A 90 1.78 15.29 -35.72
N ALA A 91 2.97 15.16 -36.27
CA ALA A 91 4.20 15.06 -35.50
C ALA A 91 4.91 16.41 -35.52
N ILE A 92 4.91 17.12 -34.39
CA ILE A 92 5.53 18.44 -34.24
C ILE A 92 7.00 18.29 -33.88
N GLY A 93 7.87 19.07 -34.53
CA GLY A 93 9.30 19.03 -34.24
C GLY A 93 10.01 17.77 -34.75
N ASP A 94 9.40 17.09 -35.73
CA ASP A 94 9.97 15.92 -36.42
C ASP A 94 10.72 16.27 -37.71
N GLY A 95 10.68 17.55 -38.12
CA GLY A 95 11.29 18.03 -39.38
C GLY A 95 10.55 17.65 -40.65
N THR A 96 9.33 17.09 -40.56
CA THR A 96 8.54 16.66 -41.73
C THR A 96 7.12 17.23 -41.70
N THR A 97 6.16 16.49 -41.15
CA THR A 97 4.72 16.77 -41.22
C THR A 97 4.30 17.95 -40.36
N GLY A 98 4.93 18.16 -39.21
CA GLY A 98 4.68 19.28 -38.30
C GLY A 98 5.35 20.59 -38.68
N GLY A 99 6.14 20.60 -39.74
CA GLY A 99 6.96 21.74 -40.11
C GLY A 99 8.08 22.01 -39.11
N THR A 100 8.80 23.10 -39.34
CA THR A 100 9.83 23.62 -38.43
C THR A 100 9.21 24.72 -37.58
N ILE A 101 8.83 24.40 -36.35
CA ILE A 101 8.25 25.36 -35.41
C ILE A 101 9.31 25.74 -34.38
N THR A 102 9.48 27.03 -34.11
CA THR A 102 10.37 27.53 -33.05
C THR A 102 9.70 28.65 -32.27
N ASN A 103 9.95 28.72 -30.96
CA ASN A 103 9.48 29.78 -30.05
C ASN A 103 7.97 30.09 -30.01
N ILE A 104 7.11 29.20 -30.53
CA ILE A 104 5.65 29.29 -30.40
C ILE A 104 5.25 28.72 -29.04
N LYS A 105 4.45 29.43 -28.22
CA LYS A 105 4.15 28.98 -26.84
C LYS A 105 2.92 28.10 -26.78
N THR A 106 1.92 28.42 -27.59
CA THR A 106 0.61 27.81 -27.51
C THR A 106 0.24 27.14 -28.83
N LEU A 107 -0.24 25.90 -28.72
CA LEU A 107 -0.91 25.21 -29.80
C LEU A 107 -2.38 25.05 -29.44
N ASN A 108 -3.27 25.66 -30.21
CA ASN A 108 -4.70 25.42 -30.13
C ASN A 108 -5.09 24.38 -31.18
N LEU A 109 -5.73 23.31 -30.76
CA LEU A 109 -6.28 22.26 -31.61
C LEU A 109 -7.67 22.65 -32.09
N ALA A 110 -8.10 22.02 -33.18
CA ALA A 110 -9.42 22.27 -33.74
C ALA A 110 -10.51 21.53 -32.96
N ASN A 111 -11.75 21.97 -33.13
CA ASN A 111 -12.95 21.24 -32.71
C ASN A 111 -13.19 20.00 -33.60
N ALA A 112 -12.32 19.01 -33.48
CA ALA A 112 -12.38 17.71 -34.14
C ALA A 112 -11.49 16.72 -33.37
N THR A 113 -11.44 15.45 -33.79
CA THR A 113 -10.43 14.51 -33.31
C THR A 113 -9.04 14.95 -33.74
N ASN A 114 -8.11 15.06 -32.79
CA ASN A 114 -6.71 15.38 -33.07
C ASN A 114 -5.76 14.35 -32.45
N ALA A 115 -4.64 14.10 -33.13
CA ALA A 115 -3.57 13.22 -32.69
C ALA A 115 -2.23 13.92 -32.90
N ILE A 116 -1.63 14.43 -31.81
CA ILE A 116 -0.42 15.23 -31.81
C ILE A 116 0.69 14.47 -31.10
N THR A 117 1.83 14.30 -31.76
CA THR A 117 3.06 13.78 -31.14
C THR A 117 4.15 14.84 -31.21
N PHE A 118 4.87 15.04 -30.11
CA PHE A 118 6.01 15.96 -30.08
C PHE A 118 7.33 15.21 -30.22
N GLY A 119 8.21 15.66 -31.10
CA GLY A 119 9.59 15.23 -31.25
C GLY A 119 10.57 16.07 -30.41
N ALA A 120 11.83 15.63 -30.35
CA ALA A 120 12.89 16.11 -29.45
C ALA A 120 13.36 17.58 -29.65
N ALA A 121 12.66 18.37 -30.47
CA ALA A 121 13.03 19.72 -30.84
C ALA A 121 12.24 20.80 -30.08
N THR A 122 12.95 21.84 -29.67
CA THR A 122 12.48 23.03 -28.92
C THR A 122 11.53 23.89 -29.75
N THR A 123 10.31 23.44 -29.94
CA THR A 123 9.26 24.24 -30.59
C THR A 123 8.90 25.50 -29.79
N GLY A 124 9.30 25.53 -28.50
CA GLY A 124 8.88 26.54 -27.54
C GLY A 124 7.47 26.28 -26.99
N ILE A 125 6.77 25.27 -27.52
CA ILE A 125 5.40 24.98 -27.15
C ILE A 125 5.43 24.42 -25.75
N THR A 126 4.74 25.13 -24.87
CA THR A 126 4.58 24.81 -23.45
C THR A 126 3.11 24.66 -23.10
N THR A 127 2.21 25.09 -24.00
CA THR A 127 0.76 25.04 -23.80
C THR A 127 0.08 24.35 -24.98
N VAL A 128 -0.78 23.37 -24.71
CA VAL A 128 -1.71 22.78 -25.68
C VAL A 128 -3.14 22.95 -25.19
N ASN A 129 -3.99 23.54 -26.03
CA ASN A 129 -5.43 23.64 -25.78
C ASN A 129 -6.16 22.81 -26.83
N GLY A 130 -6.84 21.76 -26.38
CA GLY A 130 -7.76 20.94 -27.15
C GLY A 130 -9.07 21.65 -27.45
N GLY A 131 -9.89 20.98 -28.25
CA GLY A 131 -11.19 21.46 -28.69
C GLY A 131 -12.32 20.54 -28.24
N THR A 132 -13.34 20.42 -29.08
CA THR A 132 -14.28 19.30 -29.01
C THR A 132 -13.78 18.10 -29.81
N GLY A 133 -14.08 16.89 -29.38
CA GLY A 133 -13.68 15.66 -30.08
C GLY A 133 -12.55 14.97 -29.32
N ASP A 134 -12.18 13.77 -29.79
CA ASP A 134 -11.20 12.95 -29.09
C ASP A 134 -9.78 13.47 -29.38
N ASP A 135 -9.15 14.11 -28.40
CA ASP A 135 -7.80 14.65 -28.53
C ASP A 135 -6.76 13.72 -27.89
N SER A 136 -5.75 13.34 -28.67
CA SER A 136 -4.61 12.53 -28.25
C SER A 136 -3.33 13.36 -28.35
N VAL A 137 -2.67 13.59 -27.22
CA VAL A 137 -1.41 14.33 -27.15
C VAL A 137 -0.32 13.46 -26.54
N ASN A 138 0.77 13.24 -27.28
CA ASN A 138 1.91 12.45 -26.86
C ASN A 138 3.15 13.35 -26.65
N LEU A 139 3.56 13.49 -25.39
CA LEU A 139 4.67 14.32 -24.95
C LEU A 139 5.96 13.54 -24.71
N THR A 140 6.02 12.25 -25.04
CA THR A 140 7.20 11.41 -24.76
C THR A 140 8.47 11.93 -25.44
N GLY A 141 8.34 12.55 -26.62
CA GLY A 141 9.45 13.19 -27.32
C GLY A 141 9.59 14.70 -27.06
N ALA A 142 8.73 15.35 -26.27
CA ALA A 142 8.70 16.81 -26.15
C ALA A 142 9.90 17.44 -25.40
N GLY A 143 10.82 16.62 -24.89
CA GLY A 143 11.88 17.05 -23.99
C GLY A 143 11.32 17.75 -22.75
N ALA A 144 12.04 18.76 -22.25
CA ALA A 144 11.63 19.48 -21.04
C ALA A 144 10.53 20.54 -21.28
N SER A 145 10.03 20.71 -22.52
CA SER A 145 9.14 21.82 -22.88
C SER A 145 7.85 21.87 -22.05
N PHE A 146 7.38 20.70 -21.59
CA PHE A 146 6.14 20.58 -20.82
C PHE A 146 6.36 20.27 -19.32
N THR A 147 7.59 20.19 -18.79
CA THR A 147 7.76 19.86 -17.36
C THR A 147 7.03 20.83 -16.45
N ALA A 148 7.01 22.12 -16.78
CA ALA A 148 6.21 23.16 -16.14
C ALA A 148 5.12 23.75 -17.08
N GLY A 149 4.72 22.99 -18.11
CA GLY A 149 3.78 23.43 -19.14
C GLY A 149 2.31 23.25 -18.76
N ASN A 150 1.42 23.49 -19.71
CA ASN A 150 -0.02 23.33 -19.55
C ASN A 150 -0.62 22.51 -20.68
N VAL A 151 -1.49 21.56 -20.36
CA VAL A 151 -2.33 20.87 -21.35
C VAL A 151 -3.76 20.89 -20.85
N ASN A 152 -4.68 21.32 -21.70
CA ASN A 152 -6.12 21.17 -21.48
C ASN A 152 -6.71 20.55 -22.74
N LEU A 153 -7.20 19.31 -22.69
CA LEU A 153 -7.70 18.61 -23.88
C LEU A 153 -9.16 18.93 -24.25
N GLY A 154 -9.85 19.76 -23.46
CA GLY A 154 -11.18 20.26 -23.85
C GLY A 154 -12.30 19.26 -23.54
N THR A 155 -13.08 18.87 -24.54
CA THR A 155 -14.21 17.94 -24.35
C THR A 155 -14.10 16.76 -25.30
N GLY A 156 -14.33 15.55 -24.84
CA GLY A 156 -14.23 14.35 -25.67
C GLY A 156 -13.77 13.15 -24.86
N THR A 157 -13.33 12.09 -25.54
CA THR A 157 -12.56 11.01 -24.91
C THR A 157 -11.09 11.22 -25.24
N ASN A 158 -10.37 11.85 -24.33
CA ASN A 158 -9.04 12.34 -24.59
C ASN A 158 -7.96 11.41 -24.05
N THR A 159 -6.74 11.54 -24.58
CA THR A 159 -5.57 10.80 -24.11
C THR A 159 -4.37 11.73 -24.02
N LEU A 160 -3.73 11.77 -22.86
CA LEU A 160 -2.44 12.43 -22.67
C LEU A 160 -1.38 11.38 -22.35
N THR A 161 -0.28 11.35 -23.10
CA THR A 161 0.90 10.53 -22.76
C THR A 161 2.04 11.42 -22.30
N LEU A 162 2.53 11.18 -21.08
CA LEU A 162 3.68 11.88 -20.51
C LEU A 162 4.96 11.07 -20.72
N GLY A 163 6.09 11.78 -20.85
CA GLY A 163 7.42 11.21 -20.96
C GLY A 163 8.07 10.92 -19.59
N ALA A 164 9.26 10.34 -19.61
CA ALA A 164 10.02 9.95 -18.42
C ALA A 164 10.70 11.17 -17.75
N LEU A 165 9.90 12.09 -17.22
CA LEU A 165 10.33 13.36 -16.61
C LEU A 165 9.57 13.64 -15.32
N SER A 166 10.04 14.64 -14.57
CA SER A 166 9.30 15.22 -13.43
C SER A 166 8.49 16.42 -13.88
N TYR A 167 7.18 16.36 -13.64
CA TYR A 167 6.21 17.38 -14.04
C TYR A 167 5.72 18.18 -12.83
N THR A 168 5.60 19.50 -13.03
CA THR A 168 5.05 20.49 -12.10
C THR A 168 3.96 21.36 -12.74
N GLY A 169 3.71 21.17 -14.03
CA GLY A 169 2.72 21.88 -14.82
C GLY A 169 1.27 21.50 -14.50
N THR A 170 0.33 22.02 -15.30
CA THR A 170 -1.10 21.71 -15.20
C THR A 170 -1.56 20.87 -16.39
N PHE A 171 -2.10 19.68 -16.13
CA PHE A 171 -2.58 18.77 -17.16
C PHE A 171 -4.02 18.39 -16.86
N SER A 172 -4.91 18.77 -17.76
CA SER A 172 -6.34 18.50 -17.68
C SER A 172 -6.79 17.80 -18.95
N ALA A 173 -7.59 16.75 -18.82
CA ALA A 173 -8.34 16.25 -19.97
C ALA A 173 -9.56 17.11 -20.29
N GLY A 174 -9.92 18.03 -19.38
CA GLY A 174 -11.11 18.86 -19.49
C GLY A 174 -12.37 18.12 -19.04
N ALA A 175 -13.48 18.28 -19.78
CA ALA A 175 -14.74 17.65 -19.44
C ALA A 175 -14.96 16.37 -20.26
N GLY A 176 -15.13 15.26 -19.54
CA GLY A 176 -15.37 13.93 -20.08
C GLY A 176 -15.61 12.96 -18.93
N THR A 177 -15.72 11.66 -19.24
CA THR A 177 -15.91 10.61 -18.22
C THR A 177 -15.04 9.39 -18.45
N THR A 178 -14.19 9.42 -19.49
CA THR A 178 -13.40 8.27 -19.95
C THR A 178 -12.01 8.70 -20.43
N ASP A 179 -11.51 9.82 -19.93
CA ASP A 179 -10.23 10.39 -20.34
C ASP A 179 -9.06 9.59 -19.77
N THR A 180 -8.00 9.41 -20.57
CA THR A 180 -6.85 8.55 -20.21
C THR A 180 -5.57 9.34 -20.02
N LEU A 181 -4.95 9.20 -18.85
CA LEU A 181 -3.56 9.57 -18.63
C LEU A 181 -2.66 8.34 -18.80
N SER A 182 -1.72 8.42 -19.73
CA SER A 182 -0.72 7.39 -20.01
C SER A 182 0.65 7.81 -19.48
N LEU A 183 1.21 7.01 -18.58
CA LEU A 183 2.51 7.26 -17.95
C LEU A 183 3.49 6.16 -18.37
N ILE A 184 4.71 6.57 -18.72
CA ILE A 184 5.80 5.65 -19.06
C ILE A 184 6.77 5.48 -17.89
N ASN A 185 7.68 4.52 -18.01
CA ASN A 185 8.71 4.28 -17.00
C ASN A 185 9.54 5.55 -16.71
N GLY A 186 9.66 5.92 -15.44
CA GLY A 186 10.36 7.11 -14.97
C GLY A 186 9.52 8.38 -14.91
N THR A 187 8.23 8.33 -15.24
CA THR A 187 7.34 9.50 -15.14
C THR A 187 7.06 9.85 -13.68
N ASN A 188 7.22 11.13 -13.33
CA ASN A 188 6.89 11.65 -12.00
C ASN A 188 5.90 12.81 -12.13
N ILE A 189 4.67 12.60 -11.65
CA ILE A 189 3.59 13.60 -11.64
C ILE A 189 3.35 14.19 -10.25
N ALA A 190 4.11 13.82 -9.23
CA ALA A 190 3.84 14.23 -7.84
C ALA A 190 3.79 15.75 -7.62
N GLY A 191 4.49 16.54 -8.45
CA GLY A 191 4.46 18.00 -8.40
C GLY A 191 3.41 18.64 -9.32
N ALA A 192 2.73 17.88 -10.18
CA ALA A 192 1.84 18.39 -11.22
C ALA A 192 0.39 18.52 -10.73
N ASN A 193 -0.35 19.44 -11.34
CA ASN A 193 -1.80 19.52 -11.19
C ASN A 193 -2.47 18.65 -12.26
N ILE A 194 -2.94 17.46 -11.88
CA ILE A 194 -3.59 16.48 -12.78
C ILE A 194 -5.11 16.48 -12.50
N THR A 195 -5.92 16.72 -13.52
CA THR A 195 -7.39 16.80 -13.39
C THR A 195 -8.13 16.21 -14.58
N GLY A 196 -9.37 15.76 -14.37
CA GLY A 196 -10.27 15.31 -15.44
C GLY A 196 -9.83 14.03 -16.16
N PHE A 197 -8.94 13.22 -15.58
CA PHE A 197 -8.58 11.91 -16.11
C PHE A 197 -9.20 10.83 -15.23
N GLU A 198 -10.10 10.03 -15.78
CA GLU A 198 -10.72 8.90 -15.06
C GLU A 198 -9.87 7.63 -15.18
N GLN A 199 -9.19 7.45 -16.31
CA GLN A 199 -8.44 6.24 -16.65
C GLN A 199 -6.93 6.47 -16.47
N LEU A 200 -6.23 5.42 -16.03
CA LEU A 200 -4.77 5.40 -15.95
C LEU A 200 -4.23 4.26 -16.81
N THR A 201 -3.28 4.57 -17.68
CA THR A 201 -2.48 3.57 -18.40
C THR A 201 -1.04 3.66 -17.97
N LEU A 202 -0.46 2.54 -17.59
CA LEU A 202 0.96 2.41 -17.24
C LEU A 202 1.64 1.56 -18.30
N ALA A 203 2.80 2.01 -18.77
CA ALA A 203 3.63 1.18 -19.65
C ALA A 203 4.10 -0.08 -18.92
N ASN A 204 4.30 -1.17 -19.67
CA ASN A 204 4.74 -2.45 -19.13
C ASN A 204 6.08 -2.33 -18.37
N ASN A 205 6.12 -2.85 -17.14
CA ASN A 205 7.20 -2.77 -16.15
C ASN A 205 7.60 -1.34 -15.79
N SER A 206 6.66 -0.39 -15.84
CA SER A 206 6.95 1.00 -15.51
C SER A 206 7.05 1.23 -14.01
N SER A 207 7.98 2.10 -13.63
CA SER A 207 8.02 2.73 -12.31
C SER A 207 7.62 4.19 -12.44
N VAL A 208 6.58 4.61 -11.72
CA VAL A 208 6.05 5.98 -11.77
C VAL A 208 5.90 6.56 -10.37
N THR A 209 6.02 7.89 -10.26
CA THR A 209 5.91 8.62 -8.99
C THR A 209 4.72 9.57 -9.00
N LEU A 210 3.92 9.54 -7.94
CA LEU A 210 2.69 10.34 -7.79
C LEU A 210 2.36 10.58 -6.31
N THR A 211 1.26 11.29 -6.04
CA THR A 211 0.68 11.43 -4.70
C THR A 211 -0.47 10.45 -4.50
N ALA A 212 -0.81 10.14 -3.23
CA ALA A 212 -1.96 9.28 -2.94
C ALA A 212 -3.28 9.89 -3.46
N ALA A 213 -3.42 11.22 -3.36
CA ALA A 213 -4.58 11.94 -3.86
C ALA A 213 -4.71 11.91 -5.39
N GLN A 214 -3.60 12.05 -6.13
CA GLN A 214 -3.61 11.91 -7.59
C GLN A 214 -4.00 10.50 -8.01
N TYR A 215 -3.49 9.47 -7.32
CA TYR A 215 -3.87 8.10 -7.62
C TYR A 215 -5.35 7.81 -7.35
N ALA A 216 -5.86 8.30 -6.21
CA ALA A 216 -7.28 8.14 -5.85
C ALA A 216 -8.25 8.88 -6.77
N ALA A 217 -7.76 9.84 -7.56
CA ALA A 217 -8.59 10.58 -8.53
C ALA A 217 -8.93 9.74 -9.78
N PHE A 218 -8.18 8.67 -10.07
CA PHE A 218 -8.50 7.75 -11.17
C PHE A 218 -9.64 6.82 -10.74
N THR A 219 -10.86 7.14 -11.15
CA THR A 219 -12.07 6.38 -10.78
C THR A 219 -12.45 5.29 -11.79
N GLY A 220 -11.76 5.23 -12.92
CA GLY A 220 -12.07 4.35 -14.03
C GLY A 220 -11.10 3.17 -14.18
N THR A 221 -10.89 2.71 -15.42
CA THR A 221 -10.01 1.57 -15.70
C THR A 221 -8.55 1.95 -15.52
N VAL A 222 -7.84 1.13 -14.75
CA VAL A 222 -6.38 1.11 -14.69
C VAL A 222 -5.88 -0.01 -15.60
N THR A 223 -5.03 0.33 -16.57
CA THR A 223 -4.40 -0.62 -17.49
C THR A 223 -2.91 -0.70 -17.19
N ALA A 224 -2.45 -1.86 -16.77
CA ALA A 224 -1.10 -2.17 -16.35
C ALA A 224 -0.93 -3.69 -16.58
N ALA A 225 0.01 -4.07 -17.45
CA ALA A 225 0.12 -5.44 -18.00
C ALA A 225 1.43 -6.15 -17.61
N GLY A 226 2.30 -5.46 -16.89
CA GLY A 226 3.62 -5.93 -16.49
C GLY A 226 3.74 -6.09 -14.99
N ALA A 227 4.94 -5.80 -14.47
CA ALA A 227 5.19 -5.62 -13.05
C ALA A 227 5.35 -4.11 -12.78
N GLU A 228 4.24 -3.41 -12.65
CA GLU A 228 4.24 -1.96 -12.47
C GLU A 228 4.59 -1.58 -11.03
N THR A 229 5.27 -0.44 -10.85
CA THR A 229 5.63 0.11 -9.55
C THR A 229 5.10 1.53 -9.40
N LEU A 230 4.30 1.75 -8.36
CA LEU A 230 3.87 3.07 -7.93
C LEU A 230 4.70 3.51 -6.73
N THR A 231 5.28 4.71 -6.79
CA THR A 231 5.93 5.37 -5.66
C THR A 231 5.13 6.60 -5.23
N PHE A 232 4.72 6.63 -3.97
CA PHE A 232 3.95 7.73 -3.40
C PHE A 232 4.86 8.72 -2.68
N THR A 233 4.60 10.01 -2.87
CA THR A 233 5.36 11.11 -2.24
C THR A 233 4.64 11.75 -1.05
N THR A 234 3.37 11.41 -0.85
CA THR A 234 2.54 11.90 0.25
C THR A 234 1.85 10.72 0.92
N ALA A 235 1.86 10.70 2.24
CA ALA A 235 1.21 9.65 3.01
C ALA A 235 -0.32 9.79 2.95
N GLY A 236 -1.03 8.67 3.11
CA GLY A 236 -2.48 8.66 3.13
C GLY A 236 -3.08 7.29 2.87
N THR A 237 -4.32 7.27 2.39
CA THR A 237 -5.02 6.03 2.03
C THR A 237 -4.75 5.68 0.58
N VAL A 238 -4.29 4.45 0.34
CA VAL A 238 -4.06 3.89 -0.99
C VAL A 238 -4.87 2.60 -1.12
N ALA A 239 -5.81 2.58 -2.06
CA ALA A 239 -6.52 1.36 -2.46
C ALA A 239 -5.78 0.76 -3.65
N GLY A 240 -5.25 -0.46 -3.49
CA GLY A 240 -4.59 -1.17 -4.57
C GLY A 240 -5.54 -1.42 -5.74
N ASN A 241 -4.95 -1.66 -6.91
CA ASN A 241 -5.62 -2.09 -8.12
C ASN A 241 -5.11 -3.48 -8.53
N ALA A 242 -6.01 -4.32 -9.06
CA ALA A 242 -5.68 -5.69 -9.45
C ALA A 242 -4.68 -5.80 -10.60
N ALA A 243 -4.48 -4.72 -11.36
CA ALA A 243 -3.52 -4.65 -12.46
C ALA A 243 -2.13 -4.13 -12.03
N ILE A 244 -1.91 -3.80 -10.75
CA ILE A 244 -0.64 -3.21 -10.27
C ILE A 244 -0.10 -4.03 -9.11
N GLU A 245 1.17 -4.39 -9.19
CA GLU A 245 1.82 -5.33 -8.29
C GLU A 245 2.61 -4.65 -7.17
N ASN A 246 3.27 -3.51 -7.42
CA ASN A 246 4.24 -2.94 -6.47
C ASN A 246 3.86 -1.53 -5.99
N TYR A 247 3.84 -1.33 -4.67
CA TYR A 247 3.49 -0.08 -4.02
C TYR A 247 4.57 0.33 -3.01
N ASN A 248 5.26 1.42 -3.29
CA ASN A 248 6.15 2.09 -2.34
C ASN A 248 5.40 3.28 -1.73
N LEU A 249 4.86 3.11 -0.53
CA LEU A 249 4.13 4.16 0.17
C LEU A 249 5.10 5.26 0.64
N ALA A 250 4.54 6.42 0.93
CA ALA A 250 5.32 7.59 1.32
C ALA A 250 5.71 7.54 2.80
N ASN A 251 6.68 8.34 3.19
CA ASN A 251 6.92 8.61 4.61
C ASN A 251 5.72 9.31 5.27
N GLY A 252 5.30 8.83 6.43
CA GLY A 252 4.13 9.27 7.19
C GLY A 252 3.17 8.12 7.48
N VAL A 253 2.02 8.41 8.08
CA VAL A 253 1.02 7.37 8.37
C VAL A 253 0.25 7.00 7.12
N ASN A 254 0.34 5.74 6.67
CA ASN A 254 -0.38 5.22 5.52
C ASN A 254 -1.43 4.17 5.92
N THR A 255 -2.45 4.05 5.08
CA THR A 255 -3.35 2.89 5.08
C THR A 255 -3.42 2.33 3.68
N PHE A 256 -2.92 1.11 3.51
CA PHE A 256 -2.98 0.39 2.24
C PHE A 256 -4.04 -0.70 2.30
N THR A 257 -4.87 -0.80 1.26
CA THR A 257 -5.82 -1.91 1.11
C THR A 257 -5.57 -2.59 -0.22
N ALA A 258 -5.11 -3.84 -0.18
CA ALA A 258 -4.81 -4.59 -1.39
C ALA A 258 -6.07 -4.95 -2.17
N ALA A 259 -5.96 -4.94 -3.50
CA ALA A 259 -6.94 -5.57 -4.39
C ALA A 259 -6.56 -7.01 -4.71
N ALA A 260 -7.46 -7.75 -5.36
CA ALA A 260 -7.18 -9.11 -5.82
C ALA A 260 -5.95 -9.13 -6.74
N GLY A 261 -5.05 -10.10 -6.55
CA GLY A 261 -3.79 -10.18 -7.28
C GLY A 261 -2.61 -10.40 -6.32
N ALA A 262 -1.42 -10.61 -6.88
CA ALA A 262 -0.19 -10.61 -6.10
C ALA A 262 0.22 -9.15 -5.82
N VAL A 263 0.68 -8.87 -4.61
CA VAL A 263 1.10 -7.51 -4.21
C VAL A 263 2.45 -7.51 -3.50
N SER A 264 3.21 -6.45 -3.72
CA SER A 264 4.38 -6.03 -2.96
C SER A 264 4.09 -4.65 -2.38
N VAL A 265 4.30 -4.46 -1.09
CA VAL A 265 4.08 -3.16 -0.45
C VAL A 265 5.18 -2.84 0.54
N VAL A 266 5.63 -1.58 0.54
CA VAL A 266 6.56 -1.02 1.53
C VAL A 266 5.93 0.24 2.12
N GLY A 267 5.66 0.25 3.43
CA GLY A 267 4.96 1.35 4.11
C GLY A 267 5.77 2.63 4.28
N GLY A 268 7.08 2.50 4.48
CA GLY A 268 8.00 3.64 4.56
C GLY A 268 8.39 3.95 6.01
N THR A 269 8.06 5.15 6.49
CA THR A 269 8.24 5.55 7.90
C THR A 269 6.90 5.96 8.46
N GLY A 270 6.68 5.83 9.77
CA GLY A 270 5.38 6.14 10.39
C GLY A 270 4.65 4.85 10.74
N ASN A 271 3.48 4.97 11.37
CA ASN A 271 2.71 3.80 11.78
C ASN A 271 1.71 3.45 10.67
N ASP A 272 2.03 2.44 9.89
CA ASP A 272 1.26 2.04 8.72
C ASP A 272 0.27 0.92 9.03
N THR A 273 -0.83 0.90 8.28
CA THR A 273 -1.81 -0.18 8.31
C THR A 273 -1.95 -0.82 6.95
N LEU A 274 -1.62 -2.10 6.85
CA LEU A 274 -1.68 -2.89 5.62
C LEU A 274 -2.84 -3.88 5.71
N ASN A 275 -3.86 -3.73 4.87
CA ASN A 275 -5.00 -4.64 4.79
C ASN A 275 -4.83 -5.58 3.59
N ILE A 276 -4.46 -6.84 3.86
CA ILE A 276 -4.10 -7.83 2.83
C ILE A 276 -4.74 -9.17 3.17
N SER A 277 -5.80 -9.55 2.44
CA SER A 277 -6.49 -10.83 2.70
C SER A 277 -5.58 -12.05 2.58
N GLU A 278 -5.97 -13.17 3.20
CA GLU A 278 -5.25 -14.45 3.11
C GLU A 278 -4.95 -14.89 1.67
N ALA A 279 -5.95 -14.82 0.79
CA ALA A 279 -5.78 -15.21 -0.62
C ALA A 279 -4.74 -14.33 -1.34
N ILE A 280 -4.74 -13.02 -1.07
CA ILE A 280 -3.78 -12.06 -1.64
C ILE A 280 -2.38 -12.33 -1.07
N TYR A 281 -2.26 -12.51 0.24
CA TYR A 281 -0.99 -12.82 0.89
C TYR A 281 -0.35 -14.10 0.31
N ASN A 282 -1.16 -15.13 0.12
CA ASN A 282 -0.71 -16.41 -0.44
C ASN A 282 -0.30 -16.29 -1.91
N ALA A 283 -1.04 -15.52 -2.72
CA ALA A 283 -0.71 -15.25 -4.11
C ALA A 283 0.54 -14.35 -4.28
N SER A 284 0.82 -13.49 -3.31
CA SER A 284 1.96 -12.57 -3.34
C SER A 284 3.28 -13.33 -3.29
N ILE A 285 4.25 -12.95 -4.12
CA ILE A 285 5.60 -13.56 -4.14
C ILE A 285 6.70 -12.61 -3.65
N ALA A 286 6.32 -11.37 -3.37
CA ALA A 286 7.18 -10.28 -2.95
C ALA A 286 6.91 -9.90 -1.49
N THR A 287 7.58 -8.85 -1.02
CA THR A 287 7.59 -8.44 0.38
C THR A 287 6.32 -7.66 0.76
N ILE A 288 5.81 -7.93 1.96
CA ILE A 288 4.84 -7.12 2.68
C ILE A 288 5.61 -6.50 3.85
N ASN A 289 5.99 -5.23 3.69
CA ASN A 289 6.86 -4.53 4.62
C ASN A 289 6.16 -3.30 5.20
N GLY A 290 6.00 -3.21 6.52
CA GLY A 290 5.51 -1.97 7.15
C GLY A 290 6.57 -0.87 7.09
N GLY A 291 7.83 -1.22 7.29
CA GLY A 291 8.95 -0.28 7.21
C GLY A 291 9.42 0.12 8.60
N LEU A 292 9.58 1.42 8.85
CA LEU A 292 9.97 1.96 10.14
C LEU A 292 8.76 2.54 10.87
N GLY A 293 8.42 2.00 12.02
CA GLY A 293 7.31 2.51 12.82
C GLY A 293 6.73 1.42 13.69
N ILE A 294 5.47 1.61 14.10
CA ILE A 294 4.67 0.53 14.66
C ILE A 294 3.58 0.23 13.65
N ASP A 295 3.78 -0.85 12.91
CA ASP A 295 3.00 -1.19 11.74
C ASP A 295 2.06 -2.36 12.02
N VAL A 296 0.93 -2.35 11.32
CA VAL A 296 -0.16 -3.32 11.48
C VAL A 296 -0.42 -4.03 10.15
N LEU A 297 -0.37 -5.36 10.17
CA LEU A 297 -0.87 -6.20 9.07
C LEU A 297 -2.22 -6.82 9.45
N ASN A 298 -3.26 -6.48 8.71
CA ASN A 298 -4.59 -7.09 8.81
C ASN A 298 -4.79 -8.13 7.71
N VAL A 299 -4.91 -9.40 8.08
CA VAL A 299 -5.15 -10.50 7.13
C VAL A 299 -6.64 -10.84 6.98
N GLY A 300 -7.44 -10.51 7.99
CA GLY A 300 -8.86 -10.88 8.00
C GLY A 300 -9.06 -12.40 8.14
N ALA A 301 -10.14 -12.92 7.56
CA ALA A 301 -10.51 -14.33 7.67
C ALA A 301 -9.56 -15.23 6.87
N VAL A 302 -8.92 -16.19 7.53
CA VAL A 302 -8.07 -17.20 6.86
C VAL A 302 -8.88 -18.45 6.52
N THR A 303 -8.83 -18.89 5.26
CA THR A 303 -9.55 -20.10 4.80
C THR A 303 -8.62 -21.22 4.34
N ALA A 304 -7.33 -20.91 4.18
CA ALA A 304 -6.23 -21.84 3.94
C ALA A 304 -5.03 -21.51 4.83
N ALA A 305 -4.01 -22.38 4.81
CA ALA A 305 -2.78 -22.15 5.55
C ALA A 305 -2.06 -20.89 5.05
N ILE A 306 -1.50 -20.12 5.97
CA ILE A 306 -0.75 -18.90 5.71
C ILE A 306 0.58 -18.94 6.47
N ASN A 307 1.66 -18.63 5.77
CA ASN A 307 3.00 -18.53 6.37
C ASN A 307 3.51 -17.09 6.32
N LEU A 308 3.35 -16.40 7.44
CA LEU A 308 3.71 -14.99 7.64
C LEU A 308 5.23 -14.77 7.61
N SER A 309 6.02 -15.81 7.92
CA SER A 309 7.49 -15.75 7.98
C SER A 309 8.18 -15.51 6.64
N THR A 310 7.49 -15.75 5.54
CA THR A 310 8.10 -15.80 4.20
C THR A 310 8.16 -14.44 3.51
N LYS A 311 7.22 -13.55 3.83
CA LYS A 311 7.01 -12.29 3.09
C LYS A 311 6.82 -11.08 4.01
N THR A 312 6.58 -11.29 5.30
CA THR A 312 6.30 -10.21 6.26
C THR A 312 7.59 -9.70 6.89
N THR A 313 7.81 -8.39 6.85
CA THR A 313 8.93 -7.72 7.53
C THR A 313 8.48 -6.38 8.09
N GLY A 314 9.13 -5.88 9.16
CA GLY A 314 8.80 -4.55 9.72
C GLY A 314 7.32 -4.40 10.05
N ILE A 315 6.74 -5.42 10.69
CA ILE A 315 5.35 -5.41 11.18
C ILE A 315 5.39 -5.81 12.65
N GLU A 316 4.85 -4.96 13.51
CA GLU A 316 4.85 -5.18 14.96
C GLU A 316 3.55 -5.84 15.43
N THR A 317 2.44 -5.60 14.74
CA THR A 317 1.15 -6.21 15.05
C THR A 317 0.55 -6.91 13.84
N ILE A 318 0.17 -8.17 14.00
CA ILE A 318 -0.54 -8.93 12.97
C ILE A 318 -1.91 -9.31 13.50
N ASN A 319 -2.97 -8.92 12.79
CA ASN A 319 -4.35 -9.28 13.10
C ASN A 319 -4.84 -10.33 12.11
N VAL A 320 -5.16 -11.51 12.63
CA VAL A 320 -5.74 -12.63 11.88
C VAL A 320 -7.09 -12.99 12.49
N THR A 321 -8.08 -13.24 11.64
CA THR A 321 -9.38 -13.79 12.05
C THR A 321 -9.47 -15.21 11.52
N GLY A 322 -9.89 -16.16 12.34
CA GLY A 322 -10.12 -17.52 11.86
C GLY A 322 -11.26 -17.58 10.86
N GLY A 323 -11.13 -18.41 9.81
CA GLY A 323 -12.20 -18.68 8.88
C GLY A 323 -13.22 -19.70 9.39
N THR A 324 -14.16 -20.08 8.52
CA THR A 324 -15.22 -21.04 8.81
C THR A 324 -15.01 -22.40 8.13
N THR A 325 -13.87 -22.59 7.45
CA THR A 325 -13.50 -23.79 6.71
C THR A 325 -12.54 -24.68 7.51
N ALA A 326 -12.46 -25.96 7.12
CA ALA A 326 -11.65 -27.00 7.76
C ALA A 326 -10.16 -26.63 7.91
N ALA A 327 -9.49 -27.33 8.83
CA ALA A 327 -8.13 -27.12 9.35
C ALA A 327 -7.14 -26.32 8.47
N TRP A 328 -6.60 -25.27 9.06
CA TRP A 328 -5.58 -24.39 8.47
C TRP A 328 -4.57 -23.98 9.53
N THR A 329 -3.41 -23.53 9.07
CA THR A 329 -2.29 -23.13 9.94
C THR A 329 -1.89 -21.69 9.67
N VAL A 330 -1.73 -20.90 10.72
CA VAL A 330 -1.06 -19.60 10.71
C VAL A 330 0.35 -19.81 11.27
N THR A 331 1.35 -19.65 10.42
CA THR A 331 2.77 -19.76 10.82
C THR A 331 3.38 -18.38 10.90
N ASN A 332 3.99 -18.04 12.04
CA ASN A 332 4.78 -16.83 12.24
C ASN A 332 6.10 -17.15 12.94
N GLU A 333 6.97 -17.90 12.27
CA GLU A 333 8.21 -18.39 12.84
C GLU A 333 9.27 -17.29 13.06
N ASN A 334 9.30 -16.29 12.17
CA ASN A 334 10.27 -15.20 12.22
C ASN A 334 9.75 -13.95 12.96
N GLY A 335 8.60 -14.06 13.64
CA GLY A 335 7.90 -12.94 14.26
C GLY A 335 8.53 -12.42 15.56
N ALA A 336 9.85 -12.39 15.71
CA ALA A 336 10.49 -11.89 16.94
C ALA A 336 9.92 -10.53 17.39
N GLY A 337 9.39 -10.46 18.62
CA GLY A 337 8.78 -9.23 19.16
C GLY A 337 7.40 -8.86 18.60
N VAL A 338 6.83 -9.66 17.70
CA VAL A 338 5.51 -9.41 17.10
C VAL A 338 4.38 -9.75 18.06
N VAL A 339 3.35 -8.91 18.05
CA VAL A 339 2.04 -9.21 18.64
C VAL A 339 1.15 -9.83 17.56
N LEU A 340 0.89 -11.13 17.68
CA LEU A 340 -0.06 -11.86 16.84
C LEU A 340 -1.42 -11.91 17.53
N ASN A 341 -2.36 -11.11 17.05
CA ASN A 341 -3.76 -11.16 17.48
C ASN A 341 -4.52 -12.15 16.60
N PHE A 342 -4.95 -13.24 17.20
CA PHE A 342 -5.70 -14.29 16.55
C PHE A 342 -7.13 -14.32 17.08
N THR A 343 -8.09 -13.84 16.30
CA THR A 343 -9.51 -13.86 16.66
C THR A 343 -10.15 -15.17 16.24
N LYS A 344 -10.64 -15.96 17.20
CA LYS A 344 -11.32 -17.23 16.91
C LYS A 344 -12.63 -16.99 16.16
N SER A 345 -12.88 -17.81 15.15
CA SER A 345 -14.19 -17.90 14.49
C SER A 345 -15.16 -18.78 15.30
N ALA A 346 -16.46 -18.62 15.05
CA ALA A 346 -17.51 -19.43 15.66
C ALA A 346 -17.55 -20.89 15.15
N ALA A 347 -16.71 -21.25 14.18
CA ALA A 347 -16.62 -22.61 13.65
C ALA A 347 -16.06 -23.61 14.68
N THR A 348 -16.44 -24.88 14.50
CA THR A 348 -16.07 -26.01 15.39
C THR A 348 -14.68 -26.58 15.12
N ASP A 349 -14.06 -26.23 13.99
CA ASP A 349 -12.85 -26.91 13.48
C ASP A 349 -11.55 -26.24 13.96
N ILE A 350 -10.47 -27.05 13.92
CA ILE A 350 -9.19 -26.82 14.58
C ILE A 350 -8.34 -25.79 13.83
N ASN A 351 -7.92 -24.75 14.55
CA ASN A 351 -7.00 -23.73 14.05
C ASN A 351 -5.58 -24.03 14.55
N ASN A 352 -4.58 -24.08 13.68
CA ASN A 352 -3.19 -24.26 14.09
C ASN A 352 -2.48 -22.91 14.08
N VAL A 353 -1.83 -22.54 15.18
CA VAL A 353 -0.93 -21.39 15.24
C VAL A 353 0.46 -21.92 15.55
N VAL A 354 1.42 -21.59 14.69
CA VAL A 354 2.82 -21.97 14.85
C VAL A 354 3.63 -20.70 15.11
N LEU A 355 4.21 -20.63 16.31
CA LEU A 355 5.16 -19.61 16.73
C LEU A 355 6.59 -20.12 16.47
N GLY A 356 7.56 -19.22 16.31
CA GLY A 356 8.96 -19.60 16.07
C GLY A 356 9.94 -19.05 17.08
N THR A 357 11.14 -18.72 16.62
CA THR A 357 12.34 -18.69 17.46
C THR A 357 12.62 -17.34 18.14
N GLY A 358 11.85 -16.30 17.77
CA GLY A 358 12.11 -14.91 18.15
C GLY A 358 11.46 -14.42 19.44
N GLY A 359 10.60 -15.22 20.07
CA GLY A 359 9.75 -14.82 21.18
C GLY A 359 8.63 -13.87 20.73
N GLN A 360 7.38 -14.29 20.92
CA GLN A 360 6.19 -13.62 20.39
C GLN A 360 5.15 -13.38 21.47
N THR A 361 4.25 -12.42 21.24
CA THR A 361 3.00 -12.35 22.00
C THR A 361 1.86 -12.85 21.12
N LEU A 362 1.29 -14.00 21.46
CA LEU A 362 0.08 -14.52 20.85
C LEU A 362 -1.12 -14.16 21.73
N ASN A 363 -2.08 -13.41 21.18
CA ASN A 363 -3.35 -13.15 21.82
C ASN A 363 -4.44 -13.97 21.11
N ILE A 364 -5.04 -14.91 21.83
CA ILE A 364 -6.25 -15.60 21.39
C ILE A 364 -7.45 -14.75 21.81
N LEU A 365 -8.23 -14.29 20.83
CA LEU A 365 -9.33 -13.35 21.02
C LEU A 365 -10.68 -13.96 20.60
N GLY A 366 -11.77 -13.30 21.00
CA GLY A 366 -13.13 -13.67 20.62
C GLY A 366 -13.74 -14.78 21.49
N ALA A 367 -14.97 -15.16 21.15
CA ALA A 367 -15.79 -16.15 21.87
C ALA A 367 -16.03 -17.43 21.08
N GLY A 368 -15.22 -17.68 20.04
CA GLY A 368 -15.32 -18.89 19.22
C GLY A 368 -15.13 -20.18 20.02
N THR A 369 -15.83 -21.24 19.63
CA THR A 369 -15.80 -22.53 20.33
C THR A 369 -14.82 -23.54 19.72
N GLY A 370 -14.25 -23.26 18.55
CA GLY A 370 -13.28 -24.14 17.90
C GLY A 370 -11.99 -24.26 18.71
N ASN A 371 -11.32 -25.40 18.61
CA ASN A 371 -10.06 -25.63 19.31
C ASN A 371 -8.90 -24.96 18.55
N THR A 372 -7.93 -24.39 19.26
CA THR A 372 -6.69 -23.92 18.67
C THR A 372 -5.53 -24.79 19.16
N THR A 373 -4.75 -25.35 18.24
CA THR A 373 -3.45 -25.93 18.59
C THR A 373 -2.38 -24.87 18.42
N ILE A 374 -1.69 -24.54 19.51
CA ILE A 374 -0.60 -23.57 19.55
C ILE A 374 0.68 -24.35 19.68
N THR A 375 1.50 -24.32 18.64
CA THR A 375 2.84 -24.91 18.65
C THR A 375 3.85 -23.80 18.82
N GLY A 376 4.67 -23.90 19.88
CA GLY A 376 5.73 -22.94 20.19
C GLY A 376 7.05 -23.30 19.51
N GLY A 377 7.93 -22.32 19.42
CA GLY A 377 9.29 -22.48 18.91
C GLY A 377 10.34 -22.57 20.02
N SER A 378 11.58 -22.21 19.69
CA SER A 378 12.65 -22.08 20.70
C SER A 378 12.68 -20.70 21.38
N GLY A 379 11.85 -19.77 20.93
CA GLY A 379 11.76 -18.43 21.51
C GLY A 379 10.92 -18.43 22.77
N VAL A 380 11.13 -17.44 23.65
CA VAL A 380 10.28 -17.25 24.83
C VAL A 380 9.00 -16.53 24.39
N ASP A 381 7.91 -17.27 24.31
CA ASP A 381 6.61 -16.80 23.88
C ASP A 381 5.72 -16.40 25.07
N THR A 382 4.85 -15.42 24.85
CA THR A 382 3.73 -15.08 25.73
C THR A 382 2.43 -15.42 25.02
N ILE A 383 1.70 -16.39 25.55
CA ILE A 383 0.45 -16.88 24.99
C ILE A 383 -0.68 -16.47 25.91
N ASN A 384 -1.48 -15.51 25.49
CA ASN A 384 -2.67 -15.06 26.19
C ASN A 384 -3.88 -15.77 25.62
N LEU A 385 -4.38 -16.78 26.34
CA LEU A 385 -5.62 -17.46 25.96
C LEU A 385 -6.83 -16.56 26.21
N SER A 386 -7.91 -16.81 25.48
CA SER A 386 -9.14 -16.03 25.60
C SER A 386 -9.82 -16.30 26.94
N THR A 387 -10.33 -15.25 27.59
CA THR A 387 -11.14 -15.37 28.81
C THR A 387 -12.61 -15.67 28.53
N THR A 388 -13.01 -15.75 27.25
CA THR A 388 -14.41 -15.93 26.83
C THR A 388 -14.63 -17.08 25.85
N ALA A 389 -13.59 -17.54 25.15
CA ALA A 389 -13.69 -18.67 24.24
C ALA A 389 -13.80 -19.99 25.01
N THR A 390 -14.66 -20.91 24.56
CA THR A 390 -14.89 -22.18 25.27
C THR A 390 -14.28 -23.40 24.57
N GLY A 391 -13.46 -23.18 23.53
CA GLY A 391 -12.73 -24.26 22.86
C GLY A 391 -11.74 -24.95 23.79
N ALA A 392 -11.36 -26.18 23.47
CA ALA A 392 -10.30 -26.90 24.18
C ALA A 392 -8.96 -26.62 23.49
N ASP A 393 -8.31 -25.51 23.85
CA ASP A 393 -7.06 -25.11 23.20
C ASP A 393 -5.91 -26.03 23.65
N THR A 394 -5.07 -26.43 22.70
CA THR A 394 -3.93 -27.33 22.93
C THR A 394 -2.65 -26.53 22.84
N ILE A 395 -1.87 -26.53 23.92
CA ILE A 395 -0.61 -25.78 24.04
C ILE A 395 0.54 -26.78 23.95
N ALA A 396 1.24 -26.78 22.82
CA ALA A 396 2.34 -27.67 22.48
C ALA A 396 3.65 -26.87 22.30
N THR A 397 4.10 -26.18 23.35
CA THR A 397 4.99 -25.03 23.16
C THR A 397 6.48 -25.31 23.06
N GLY A 398 6.95 -26.54 23.21
CA GLY A 398 8.41 -26.80 23.24
C GLY A 398 9.13 -26.07 24.39
N SER A 399 8.36 -25.47 25.32
CA SER A 399 8.85 -24.67 26.43
C SER A 399 9.67 -25.52 27.39
N VAL A 400 10.90 -25.08 27.62
CA VAL A 400 11.91 -25.78 28.43
C VAL A 400 12.57 -24.79 29.38
N LEU A 401 13.34 -25.28 30.34
CA LEU A 401 13.91 -24.43 31.39
C LEU A 401 14.78 -23.27 30.88
N ALA A 402 15.44 -23.45 29.73
CA ALA A 402 16.26 -22.41 29.11
C ALA A 402 15.41 -21.25 28.55
N ASN A 403 14.21 -21.57 28.04
CA ASN A 403 13.31 -20.65 27.36
C ASN A 403 11.88 -20.94 27.83
N ILE A 404 11.51 -20.41 29.00
CA ILE A 404 10.22 -20.68 29.62
C ILE A 404 9.17 -19.73 29.06
N ASP A 405 8.22 -20.27 28.31
CA ASP A 405 7.07 -19.53 27.83
C ASP A 405 6.13 -19.12 28.97
N THR A 406 5.39 -18.05 28.76
CA THR A 406 4.31 -17.62 29.63
C THR A 406 2.96 -17.93 29.00
N VAL A 407 2.08 -18.63 29.72
CA VAL A 407 0.70 -18.86 29.32
C VAL A 407 -0.22 -18.15 30.29
N ALA A 408 -1.03 -17.23 29.77
CA ALA A 408 -2.06 -16.54 30.52
C ALA A 408 -3.45 -17.16 30.29
N ASN A 409 -4.31 -17.07 31.30
CA ASN A 409 -5.72 -17.46 31.25
C ASN A 409 -6.00 -18.95 30.98
N PHE A 410 -5.03 -19.83 31.22
CA PHE A 410 -5.20 -21.27 31.06
C PHE A 410 -6.41 -21.80 31.84
N LYS A 411 -7.39 -22.38 31.16
CA LYS A 411 -8.66 -22.88 31.72
C LYS A 411 -9.48 -21.83 32.47
N VAL A 412 -9.28 -20.54 32.20
CA VAL A 412 -10.22 -19.49 32.64
C VAL A 412 -11.52 -19.62 31.86
N ALA A 413 -11.42 -19.91 30.57
CA ALA A 413 -12.52 -20.32 29.72
C ALA A 413 -12.05 -21.50 28.86
N GLY A 414 -12.97 -22.41 28.52
CA GLY A 414 -12.62 -23.60 27.76
C GLY A 414 -11.93 -24.69 28.56
N ALA A 415 -11.58 -25.77 27.87
CA ALA A 415 -10.97 -26.97 28.44
C ALA A 415 -9.55 -27.14 27.90
N ASP A 416 -8.71 -26.12 28.14
CA ASP A 416 -7.34 -26.06 27.62
C ASP A 416 -6.45 -27.17 28.19
N VAL A 417 -5.48 -27.61 27.39
CA VAL A 417 -4.55 -28.69 27.72
C VAL A 417 -3.13 -28.37 27.27
N PHE A 418 -2.14 -28.92 27.98
CA PHE A 418 -0.75 -28.96 27.58
C PHE A 418 -0.45 -30.29 26.87
N LYS A 419 0.08 -30.22 25.64
CA LYS A 419 0.57 -31.40 24.92
C LYS A 419 2.06 -31.54 25.17
N THR A 420 2.40 -32.40 26.11
CA THR A 420 3.78 -32.63 26.58
C THR A 420 4.40 -33.90 25.99
N GLY A 421 3.64 -34.69 25.23
CA GLY A 421 4.10 -35.96 24.68
C GLY A 421 3.90 -37.16 25.62
N THR A 422 3.57 -36.92 26.89
CA THR A 422 3.27 -37.96 27.89
C THR A 422 2.06 -37.58 28.72
N ALA A 423 1.05 -38.44 28.77
CA ALA A 423 -0.13 -38.21 29.60
C ALA A 423 0.21 -38.30 31.10
N ALA A 424 -0.20 -37.32 31.90
CA ALA A 424 -0.06 -37.42 33.36
C ALA A 424 -1.22 -38.22 33.99
N THR A 425 -0.90 -39.06 34.96
CA THR A 425 -1.86 -39.76 35.82
C THR A 425 -1.97 -39.12 37.20
N THR A 426 -0.96 -38.36 37.63
CA THR A 426 -0.97 -37.64 38.91
C THR A 426 -0.51 -36.19 38.75
N LEU A 427 -0.97 -35.34 39.67
CA LEU A 427 -0.57 -33.94 39.78
C LEU A 427 -0.09 -33.67 41.22
N ASN A 428 1.16 -33.30 41.37
CA ASN A 428 1.75 -32.92 42.66
C ASN A 428 1.85 -31.40 42.78
N LEU A 429 1.78 -30.88 44.02
CA LEU A 429 1.96 -29.46 44.30
C LEU A 429 3.30 -29.27 45.01
N LEU A 430 4.16 -28.41 44.45
CA LEU A 430 5.44 -28.05 45.04
C LEU A 430 5.45 -26.58 45.43
N SER A 431 5.94 -26.29 46.64
CA SER A 431 6.15 -24.93 47.13
C SER A 431 7.63 -24.69 47.34
N ILE A 432 8.15 -23.63 46.73
CA ILE A 432 9.54 -23.20 46.79
C ILE A 432 9.55 -21.80 47.39
N ALA A 433 10.24 -21.62 48.53
CA ALA A 433 10.27 -20.32 49.21
C ALA A 433 10.98 -19.25 48.37
N THR A 434 12.16 -19.58 47.84
CA THR A 434 12.96 -18.66 47.02
C THR A 434 13.66 -19.45 45.92
N ALA A 435 13.58 -18.96 44.68
CA ALA A 435 14.44 -19.41 43.59
C ALA A 435 14.68 -18.28 42.59
N ASP A 436 15.88 -18.28 42.02
CA ASP A 436 16.24 -17.46 40.87
C ASP A 436 16.25 -18.31 39.59
N THR A 437 16.11 -17.68 38.42
CA THR A 437 16.02 -18.37 37.12
C THR A 437 17.18 -19.37 36.92
N ALA A 438 18.40 -18.98 37.31
CA ALA A 438 19.59 -19.83 37.21
C ALA A 438 19.59 -21.05 38.15
N THR A 439 18.80 -21.01 39.23
CA THR A 439 18.73 -22.05 40.27
C THR A 439 17.43 -22.84 40.27
N LEU A 440 16.50 -22.49 39.38
CA LEU A 440 15.13 -23.03 39.37
C LEU A 440 15.14 -24.56 39.23
N ALA A 441 15.94 -25.14 38.33
CA ALA A 441 16.09 -26.60 38.19
C ALA A 441 16.41 -27.30 39.52
N ALA A 442 17.43 -26.80 40.23
CA ALA A 442 17.90 -27.39 41.49
C ALA A 442 16.85 -27.24 42.60
N ALA A 443 16.15 -26.10 42.63
CA ALA A 443 15.07 -25.85 43.58
C ALA A 443 13.89 -26.79 43.37
N ILE A 444 13.50 -27.04 42.10
CA ILE A 444 12.45 -28.00 41.74
C ILE A 444 12.84 -29.42 42.17
N ALA A 445 14.06 -29.88 41.83
CA ALA A 445 14.54 -31.20 42.21
C ALA A 445 14.56 -31.42 43.73
N THR A 446 14.98 -30.39 44.48
CA THR A 446 15.00 -30.41 45.94
C THR A 446 13.59 -30.49 46.52
N ALA A 447 12.66 -29.66 46.02
CA ALA A 447 11.27 -29.64 46.48
C ALA A 447 10.54 -30.95 46.17
N ALA A 448 10.73 -31.49 44.96
CA ALA A 448 10.17 -32.77 44.53
C ALA A 448 10.65 -33.93 45.43
N SER A 449 11.96 -33.96 45.74
CA SER A 449 12.55 -34.96 46.65
C SER A 449 11.98 -34.87 48.06
N ALA A 450 11.83 -33.66 48.60
CA ALA A 450 11.25 -33.43 49.92
C ALA A 450 9.76 -33.83 50.00
N ALA A 451 9.03 -33.71 48.89
CA ALA A 451 7.64 -34.13 48.78
C ALA A 451 7.46 -35.64 48.54
N GLY A 452 8.55 -36.41 48.40
CA GLY A 452 8.49 -37.83 48.07
C GLY A 452 8.05 -38.12 46.62
N ALA A 453 8.04 -37.11 45.75
CA ALA A 453 7.65 -37.19 44.35
C ALA A 453 8.88 -37.14 43.45
N ALA A 454 9.71 -38.19 43.47
CA ALA A 454 10.95 -38.23 42.70
C ALA A 454 10.70 -37.90 41.22
N LEU A 455 11.50 -36.98 40.68
CA LEU A 455 11.46 -36.57 39.28
C LEU A 455 11.91 -37.76 38.42
N ALA A 456 10.99 -38.43 37.76
CA ALA A 456 11.31 -39.48 36.78
C ALA A 456 10.43 -39.23 35.55
N ALA A 457 10.86 -39.72 34.38
CA ALA A 457 10.05 -39.78 33.16
C ALA A 457 8.87 -40.76 33.33
N ASN A 458 7.98 -40.43 34.26
CA ASN A 458 6.76 -41.15 34.56
C ASN A 458 5.58 -40.20 34.34
N THR A 459 4.37 -40.69 34.52
CA THR A 459 3.14 -39.94 34.26
C THR A 459 2.83 -38.92 35.37
N GLN A 460 3.83 -38.26 35.97
CA GLN A 460 3.64 -37.25 37.02
C GLN A 460 3.79 -35.83 36.46
N ALA A 461 2.79 -34.98 36.70
CA ALA A 461 2.87 -33.55 36.47
C ALA A 461 2.94 -32.78 37.80
N TYR A 462 3.35 -31.52 37.74
CA TYR A 462 3.54 -30.66 38.91
C TYR A 462 2.99 -29.26 38.67
N VAL A 463 2.34 -28.70 39.69
CA VAL A 463 2.16 -27.25 39.82
C VAL A 463 3.17 -26.75 40.85
N ILE A 464 4.06 -25.87 40.42
CA ILE A 464 5.17 -25.37 41.23
C ILE A 464 4.89 -23.90 41.53
N THR A 465 4.92 -23.53 42.81
CA THR A 465 4.82 -22.13 43.24
C THR A 465 6.14 -21.69 43.85
N VAL A 466 6.76 -20.67 43.26
CA VAL A 466 7.97 -20.01 43.76
C VAL A 466 7.55 -18.67 44.37
N ALA A 467 7.73 -18.50 45.68
CA ALA A 467 7.21 -17.34 46.40
C ALA A 467 8.05 -16.06 46.19
N ALA A 468 9.37 -16.18 46.06
CA ALA A 468 10.29 -15.05 45.92
C ALA A 468 11.51 -15.37 45.03
N GLY A 469 12.24 -14.32 44.64
CA GLY A 469 13.38 -14.40 43.72
C GLY A 469 13.01 -14.06 42.28
N THR A 470 13.99 -14.09 41.39
CA THR A 470 13.81 -13.75 39.96
C THR A 470 12.94 -14.78 39.22
N ALA A 471 12.82 -16.01 39.73
CA ALA A 471 11.90 -17.03 39.23
C ALA A 471 10.56 -17.06 39.97
N ALA A 472 10.17 -16.01 40.69
CA ALA A 472 8.89 -15.95 41.36
C ALA A 472 7.73 -16.13 40.36
N GLY A 473 6.76 -16.98 40.72
CA GLY A 473 5.62 -17.31 39.88
C GLY A 473 5.09 -18.73 40.09
N THR A 474 4.07 -19.06 39.30
CA THR A 474 3.48 -20.39 39.25
C THR A 474 3.85 -21.04 37.93
N TYR A 475 4.21 -22.32 37.95
CA TYR A 475 4.65 -23.07 36.78
C TYR A 475 3.90 -24.39 36.66
N ALA A 476 3.53 -24.76 35.44
CA ALA A 476 3.16 -26.13 35.09
C ALA A 476 4.42 -26.84 34.59
N PHE A 477 4.70 -28.02 35.14
CA PHE A 477 5.91 -28.77 34.86
C PHE A 477 5.61 -30.25 34.69
N GLN A 478 6.24 -30.89 33.70
CA GLN A 478 6.25 -32.33 33.58
C GLN A 478 7.68 -32.79 33.25
N ASN A 479 8.22 -33.69 34.07
CA ASN A 479 9.49 -34.33 33.76
C ASN A 479 9.23 -35.36 32.66
N ILE A 480 9.65 -35.02 31.45
CA ILE A 480 9.56 -35.87 30.25
C ILE A 480 10.95 -36.28 29.77
N GLY A 481 12.01 -35.70 30.36
CA GLY A 481 13.40 -36.01 30.10
C GLY A 481 13.84 -37.33 30.77
N GLY A 482 14.66 -38.10 30.08
CA GLY A 482 15.01 -39.47 30.50
C GLY A 482 15.82 -39.59 31.79
N THR A 483 16.21 -38.49 32.44
CA THR A 483 17.12 -38.50 33.59
C THR A 483 16.37 -38.44 34.92
N VAL A 484 16.37 -39.56 35.66
CA VAL A 484 15.76 -39.64 37.00
C VAL A 484 16.51 -38.76 38.00
N GLY A 485 15.76 -37.97 38.77
CA GLY A 485 16.21 -37.16 39.90
C GLY A 485 16.60 -35.73 39.55
N THR A 486 16.56 -35.35 38.27
CA THR A 486 17.01 -34.04 37.79
C THR A 486 15.96 -33.37 36.92
N VAL A 487 16.00 -32.03 36.87
CA VAL A 487 15.35 -31.27 35.81
C VAL A 487 16.36 -31.11 34.67
N ASP A 488 16.02 -31.59 33.48
CA ASP A 488 16.89 -31.50 32.30
C ASP A 488 16.33 -30.55 31.22
N ALA A 489 17.11 -30.33 30.16
CA ALA A 489 16.78 -29.36 29.12
C ALA A 489 15.62 -29.80 28.20
N THR A 490 15.13 -31.04 28.35
CA THR A 490 14.01 -31.58 27.57
C THR A 490 12.70 -31.59 28.35
N ASP A 491 12.74 -31.27 29.64
CA ASP A 491 11.55 -31.22 30.48
C ASP A 491 10.63 -30.06 30.09
N PHE A 492 9.33 -30.35 30.07
CA PHE A 492 8.30 -29.35 29.82
C PHE A 492 8.14 -28.45 31.04
N ILE A 493 8.22 -27.14 30.84
CA ILE A 493 7.90 -26.14 31.86
C ILE A 493 7.32 -24.90 31.24
N VAL A 494 6.19 -24.40 31.75
CA VAL A 494 5.61 -23.11 31.36
C VAL A 494 5.30 -22.29 32.59
N LYS A 495 5.47 -20.97 32.51
CA LYS A 495 5.01 -20.03 33.52
C LYS A 495 3.54 -19.73 33.29
N LEU A 496 2.76 -19.70 34.36
CA LEU A 496 1.32 -19.45 34.32
C LEU A 496 0.99 -18.08 34.89
N THR A 497 0.04 -17.38 34.24
CA THR A 497 -0.54 -16.15 34.77
C THR A 497 -2.06 -16.19 34.69
N GLY A 498 -2.76 -16.09 35.83
CA GLY A 498 -4.22 -16.09 35.87
C GLY A 498 -4.89 -17.39 35.38
N ALA A 499 -4.42 -18.56 35.82
CA ALA A 499 -5.01 -19.85 35.44
C ALA A 499 -6.24 -20.25 36.27
N GLY A 500 -7.13 -21.04 35.66
CA GLY A 500 -8.18 -21.81 36.34
C GLY A 500 -7.63 -23.07 37.02
N SER A 501 -8.51 -24.05 37.28
CA SER A 501 -8.12 -25.29 37.98
C SER A 501 -7.35 -26.25 37.07
N ILE A 502 -6.11 -26.56 37.44
CA ILE A 502 -5.24 -27.52 36.76
C ILE A 502 -5.39 -28.92 37.37
N VAL A 503 -5.51 -29.95 36.53
CA VAL A 503 -5.59 -31.37 36.89
C VAL A 503 -4.60 -32.20 36.07
N ALA A 504 -4.32 -33.43 36.49
CA ALA A 504 -3.40 -34.32 35.75
C ALA A 504 -3.82 -34.53 34.29
N GLY A 505 -5.13 -34.65 34.04
CA GLY A 505 -5.68 -34.82 32.69
C GLY A 505 -5.45 -33.63 31.74
N ASP A 506 -5.00 -32.49 32.25
CA ASP A 506 -4.63 -31.34 31.41
C ASP A 506 -3.27 -31.53 30.73
N PHE A 507 -2.47 -32.52 31.13
CA PHE A 507 -1.19 -32.88 30.50
C PHE A 507 -1.40 -34.13 29.64
N ILE A 508 -1.36 -33.98 28.33
CA ILE A 508 -1.68 -35.01 27.36
C ILE A 508 -0.48 -35.40 26.49
N ALA A 509 -0.56 -36.60 25.90
CA ALA A 509 0.41 -37.08 24.91
C ALA A 509 0.27 -36.37 23.57
#